data_AF-A0AB35PMY7-F1
#
_entry.id   AF-A0AB35PMY7-F1
#
_cell.length_a   1.000
_cell.length_b   1.000
_cell.length_c   1.000
_cell.angle_alpha   90.00
_cell.angle_beta   90.00
_cell.angle_gamma   90.00
#
_symmetry.space_group_name_H-M   'P 1'
#
loop_
_entity.id
_entity.type
_entity.pdbx_description
1 polymer ?
#
loop_
_entity_poly.entity_id
_entity_poly.type
_entity_poly.pdbx_seq_one_letter_code
_entity_poly.pdbx_strand_id
1 'polypeptide(L)'
;MEKTDLLVSTGGTVYVTVTKPNKDESKRVAVKYEAEPTTVAPAVEKITVSNNKVEAEDTITVSELKKGDIVRVYEASKGGEAIVTSEAVAEGKTEATILGKDLLKVTGGTVYVSVQSENELESARTAVKYESQVT
;
A
#
# COMPACT_ATOMS: atom_id res chain seq x y z
N MET A 1 7.79 5.98 -20.37
CA MET A 1 7.38 4.65 -20.86
C MET A 1 7.26 3.77 -19.64
N GLU A 2 6.06 3.31 -19.27
CA GLU A 2 5.95 2.30 -18.22
C GLU A 2 6.67 1.04 -18.71
N LYS A 3 7.59 0.54 -17.88
CA LYS A 3 8.19 -0.76 -18.10
C LYS A 3 7.15 -1.78 -17.68
N THR A 4 6.45 -2.36 -18.65
CA THR A 4 5.54 -3.49 -18.38
C THR A 4 6.37 -4.62 -17.77
N ASP A 5 5.96 -5.11 -16.60
CA ASP A 5 6.62 -6.24 -15.98
C ASP A 5 6.47 -7.47 -16.88
N LEU A 6 7.54 -8.25 -17.00
CA LEU A 6 7.55 -9.48 -17.77
C LEU A 6 6.80 -10.61 -17.03
N LEU A 7 6.74 -10.52 -15.70
CA LEU A 7 6.07 -11.48 -14.82
C LEU A 7 4.80 -10.86 -14.22
N VAL A 8 3.81 -11.69 -13.89
CA VAL A 8 2.63 -11.24 -13.13
C VAL A 8 2.87 -11.45 -11.65
N SER A 9 2.44 -10.51 -10.81
CA SER A 9 2.77 -10.52 -9.37
C SER A 9 2.14 -11.66 -8.58
N THR A 10 1.16 -12.39 -9.13
CA THR A 10 0.54 -13.58 -8.51
C THR A 10 1.41 -14.83 -8.60
N GLY A 11 2.61 -14.74 -9.18
CA GLY A 11 3.45 -15.89 -9.48
C GLY A 11 2.96 -16.66 -10.70
N GLY A 12 3.72 -17.67 -11.10
CA GLY A 12 3.34 -18.48 -12.24
C GLY A 12 4.42 -19.43 -12.76
N THR A 13 4.26 -19.84 -14.00
CA THR A 13 5.24 -20.68 -14.71
C THR A 13 5.56 -20.05 -16.05
N VAL A 14 6.85 -19.82 -16.30
CA VAL A 14 7.36 -19.49 -17.63
C VAL A 14 7.87 -20.74 -18.32
N TYR A 15 7.79 -20.76 -19.66
CA TYR A 15 8.29 -21.87 -20.47
C TYR A 15 9.44 -21.36 -21.32
N VAL A 16 10.63 -21.89 -21.08
CA VAL A 16 11.86 -21.46 -21.76
C VAL A 16 12.22 -22.47 -22.84
N THR A 17 12.54 -21.98 -24.02
CA THR A 17 13.09 -22.76 -25.13
C THR A 17 14.36 -22.10 -25.64
N VAL A 18 15.18 -22.89 -26.34
CA VAL A 18 16.35 -22.38 -27.05
C VAL A 18 16.30 -22.92 -28.47
N THR A 19 16.48 -22.02 -29.44
CA THR A 19 16.67 -22.37 -30.86
C THR A 19 18.09 -21.96 -31.26
N LYS A 20 18.79 -22.85 -31.97
CA LYS A 20 20.11 -22.57 -32.54
C LYS A 20 19.99 -22.50 -34.06
N PRO A 21 20.90 -21.80 -34.77
CA PRO A 21 20.90 -21.81 -36.23
C PRO A 21 20.91 -23.24 -36.78
N ASN A 22 20.03 -23.51 -37.75
CA ASN A 22 19.89 -24.81 -38.41
C ASN A 22 19.54 -25.99 -37.47
N LYS A 23 18.84 -25.72 -36.36
CA LYS A 23 18.33 -26.73 -35.42
C LYS A 23 16.87 -26.45 -35.08
N ASP A 24 16.13 -27.50 -34.78
CA ASP A 24 14.79 -27.39 -34.21
C ASP A 24 14.83 -26.73 -32.82
N GLU A 25 13.74 -26.07 -32.45
CA GLU A 25 13.54 -25.52 -31.11
C GLU A 25 13.59 -26.65 -30.07
N SER A 26 14.20 -26.38 -28.92
CA SER A 26 14.23 -27.35 -27.82
C SER A 26 12.83 -27.66 -27.29
N LYS A 27 12.70 -28.77 -26.55
CA LYS A 27 11.54 -28.95 -25.66
C LYS A 27 11.48 -27.78 -24.67
N ARG A 28 10.26 -27.37 -24.32
CA ARG A 28 10.01 -26.34 -23.31
C ARG A 28 10.48 -26.83 -21.94
N VAL A 29 11.19 -25.97 -21.22
CA VAL A 29 11.51 -26.14 -19.80
C VAL A 29 10.57 -25.25 -19.00
N ALA A 30 9.78 -25.83 -18.12
CA ALA A 30 8.92 -25.09 -17.20
C ALA A 30 9.73 -24.57 -16.01
N VAL A 31 9.69 -23.27 -15.78
CA VAL A 31 10.34 -22.61 -14.63
C VAL A 31 9.27 -21.91 -13.82
N LYS A 32 9.13 -22.29 -12.56
CA LYS A 32 8.22 -21.63 -11.62
C LYS A 32 8.85 -20.36 -11.08
N TYR A 33 8.02 -19.35 -10.86
CA TYR A 33 8.38 -18.15 -10.13
C TYR A 33 7.28 -17.88 -9.10
N GLU A 34 7.69 -17.42 -7.93
CA GLU A 34 6.80 -17.17 -6.82
C GLU A 34 6.06 -15.85 -6.99
N ALA A 35 4.95 -15.71 -6.25
CA ALA A 35 4.25 -14.44 -6.15
C ALA A 35 5.13 -13.38 -5.48
N GLU A 36 4.90 -12.13 -5.85
CA GLU A 36 5.52 -11.00 -5.18
C GLU A 36 4.97 -10.91 -3.74
N PRO A 37 5.83 -10.71 -2.73
CA PRO A 37 5.38 -10.55 -1.36
C PRO A 37 4.43 -9.35 -1.24
N THR A 38 3.43 -9.49 -0.36
CA THR A 38 2.47 -8.43 -0.07
C THR A 38 2.65 -7.97 1.37
N THR A 39 2.68 -6.65 1.55
CA THR A 39 2.83 -6.04 2.87
C THR A 39 1.67 -6.46 3.77
N VAL A 40 1.98 -6.78 5.02
CA VAL A 40 0.95 -7.06 6.02
C VAL A 40 0.20 -5.77 6.35
N ALA A 41 -1.13 -5.82 6.34
CA ALA A 41 -1.95 -4.65 6.66
C ALA A 41 -1.70 -4.18 8.10
N PRO A 42 -1.68 -2.85 8.35
CA PRO A 42 -1.53 -2.33 9.69
C PRO A 42 -2.71 -2.77 10.57
N ALA A 43 -2.43 -3.19 11.80
CA ALA A 43 -3.48 -3.52 12.74
C ALA A 43 -4.26 -2.24 13.14
N VAL A 44 -5.57 -2.36 13.34
CA VAL A 44 -6.45 -1.20 13.58
C VAL A 44 -6.03 -0.40 14.82
N GLU A 45 -5.56 -1.09 15.86
CA GLU A 45 -5.05 -0.49 17.10
C GLU A 45 -3.75 0.30 16.93
N LYS A 46 -3.06 0.15 15.80
CA LYS A 46 -1.84 0.92 15.46
C LYS A 46 -2.14 2.18 14.68
N ILE A 47 -3.42 2.43 14.37
CA ILE A 47 -3.88 3.56 13.59
C ILE A 47 -4.71 4.47 14.49
N THR A 48 -4.27 5.71 14.63
CA THR A 48 -5.02 6.77 15.35
C THR A 48 -5.50 7.79 14.34
N VAL A 49 -6.78 8.17 14.42
CA VAL A 49 -7.41 9.15 13.55
C VAL A 49 -8.06 10.23 14.41
N SER A 50 -7.68 11.49 14.20
CA SER A 50 -8.25 12.66 14.87
C SER A 50 -8.84 13.61 13.85
N ASN A 51 -10.15 13.85 13.99
CA ASN A 51 -10.93 14.80 13.19
C ASN A 51 -11.02 16.12 13.95
N ASN A 52 -10.09 17.01 13.68
CA ASN A 52 -9.83 18.19 14.51
C ASN A 52 -10.68 19.37 14.05
N LYS A 53 -10.98 20.29 14.97
CA LYS A 53 -11.83 21.46 14.70
C LYS A 53 -11.36 22.31 13.52
N VAL A 54 -12.28 23.10 12.97
CA VAL A 54 -12.02 24.04 11.87
C VAL A 54 -10.78 24.89 12.19
N GLU A 55 -9.90 25.05 11.19
CA GLU A 55 -8.56 25.66 11.24
C GLU A 55 -7.41 24.81 11.82
N ALA A 56 -7.70 23.68 12.48
CA ALA A 56 -6.69 22.68 12.82
C ALA A 56 -6.61 21.59 11.74
N GLU A 57 -5.43 21.01 11.55
CA GLU A 57 -5.26 19.88 10.63
C GLU A 57 -5.80 18.61 11.27
N ASP A 58 -6.50 17.78 10.49
CA ASP A 58 -6.78 16.40 10.86
C ASP A 58 -5.48 15.62 10.93
N THR A 59 -5.46 14.57 11.76
CA THR A 59 -4.26 13.77 11.97
C THR A 59 -4.57 12.29 11.81
N ILE A 60 -3.77 11.61 11.00
CA ILE A 60 -3.75 10.14 10.92
C ILE A 60 -2.33 9.68 11.24
N THR A 61 -2.17 8.88 12.28
CA THR A 61 -0.87 8.31 12.67
C THR A 61 -0.94 6.79 12.59
N VAL A 62 0.03 6.19 11.92
CA VAL A 62 0.22 4.74 11.84
C VAL A 62 1.56 4.40 12.48
N SER A 63 1.52 3.52 13.48
CA SER A 63 2.70 3.08 14.26
C SER A 63 3.14 1.66 13.87
N GLU A 64 4.29 1.23 14.42
CA GLU A 64 4.92 -0.07 14.16
C GLU A 64 5.33 -0.28 12.69
N LEU A 65 5.72 0.81 12.05
CA LEU A 65 6.25 0.81 10.69
C LEU A 65 7.76 0.57 10.66
N LYS A 66 8.25 0.16 9.50
CA LYS A 66 9.67 0.03 9.16
C LYS A 66 10.10 1.22 8.31
N LYS A 67 11.40 1.51 8.30
CA LYS A 67 12.01 2.45 7.35
C LYS A 67 11.57 2.10 5.92
N GLY A 68 11.17 3.11 5.16
CA GLY A 68 10.76 2.96 3.76
C GLY A 68 9.28 2.62 3.58
N ASP A 69 8.55 2.27 4.64
CA ASP A 69 7.10 2.04 4.55
C ASP A 69 6.38 3.32 4.12
N ILE A 70 5.40 3.18 3.23
CA ILE A 70 4.52 4.27 2.78
C ILE A 70 3.09 3.95 3.20
N VAL A 71 2.44 4.93 3.84
CA VAL A 71 1.03 4.83 4.25
C VAL A 71 0.14 5.51 3.20
N ARG A 72 -0.97 4.86 2.85
CA ARG A 72 -2.01 5.43 1.99
C ARG A 72 -3.37 5.36 2.65
N VAL A 73 -4.18 6.40 2.44
CA VAL A 73 -5.52 6.52 3.00
C VAL A 73 -6.53 6.66 1.87
N TYR A 74 -7.68 5.99 2.01
CA TYR A 74 -8.74 5.92 1.01
C TYR A 74 -10.12 6.12 1.63
N GLU A 75 -11.08 6.54 0.81
CA GLU A 75 -12.50 6.60 1.19
C GLU A 75 -13.25 5.26 1.03
N ALA A 76 -12.66 4.29 0.35
CA ALA A 76 -13.30 3.02 0.02
C ALA A 76 -12.46 1.81 0.44
N SER A 77 -13.12 0.68 0.70
CA SER A 77 -12.46 -0.57 1.08
C SER A 77 -11.64 -1.20 -0.05
N LYS A 78 -11.97 -0.91 -1.31
CA LYS A 78 -11.29 -1.40 -2.53
C LYS A 78 -11.47 -0.39 -3.66
N GLY A 79 -10.52 -0.34 -4.60
CA GLY A 79 -10.55 0.59 -5.72
C GLY A 79 -10.45 2.05 -5.30
N GLY A 80 -10.50 2.98 -6.27
CA GLY A 80 -10.29 4.40 -6.02
C GLY A 80 -8.85 4.76 -5.68
N GLU A 81 -8.50 6.02 -5.93
CA GLU A 81 -7.19 6.58 -5.60
C GLU A 81 -7.08 6.89 -4.10
N ALA A 82 -5.84 6.96 -3.62
CA ALA A 82 -5.59 7.41 -2.26
C ALA A 82 -5.95 8.89 -2.15
N ILE A 83 -6.70 9.28 -1.11
CA ILE A 83 -6.96 10.70 -0.81
C ILE A 83 -5.73 11.39 -0.25
N VAL A 84 -4.83 10.63 0.37
CA VAL A 84 -3.52 11.11 0.83
C VAL A 84 -2.54 9.94 0.92
N THR A 85 -1.28 10.23 0.63
CA THR A 85 -0.14 9.32 0.71
C THR A 85 0.92 9.97 1.58
N SER A 86 1.49 9.25 2.54
CA SER A 86 2.58 9.75 3.38
C SER A 86 3.90 9.79 2.61
N GLU A 87 4.88 10.51 3.14
CA GLU A 87 6.28 10.23 2.82
C GLU A 87 6.68 8.84 3.32
N ALA A 88 7.77 8.30 2.77
CA ALA A 88 8.33 7.05 3.26
C ALA A 88 8.88 7.24 4.69
N VAL A 89 8.65 6.27 5.57
CA VAL A 89 9.13 6.34 6.96
C VAL A 89 10.65 6.50 6.97
N ALA A 90 11.12 7.56 7.61
CA ALA A 90 12.53 7.89 7.69
C ALA A 90 13.33 6.90 8.55
N GLU A 91 14.65 6.91 8.40
CA GLU A 91 15.53 6.07 9.19
C GLU A 91 15.43 6.37 10.69
N GLY A 92 15.38 5.31 11.51
CA GLY A 92 15.20 5.42 12.96
C GLY A 92 13.80 5.81 13.43
N LYS A 93 12.83 5.94 12.51
CA LYS A 93 11.41 6.14 12.82
C LYS A 93 10.64 4.83 12.68
N THR A 94 9.51 4.77 13.38
CA THR A 94 8.62 3.60 13.41
C THR A 94 7.16 4.00 13.24
N GLU A 95 6.93 5.21 12.73
CA GLU A 95 5.59 5.77 12.53
C GLU A 95 5.58 6.72 11.34
N ALA A 96 4.40 6.86 10.75
CA ALA A 96 4.09 7.88 9.75
C ALA A 96 2.90 8.68 10.26
N THR A 97 3.00 10.01 10.16
CA THR A 97 1.93 10.93 10.51
C THR A 97 1.54 11.72 9.28
N ILE A 98 0.25 11.71 8.98
CA ILE A 98 -0.37 12.48 7.92
C ILE A 98 -1.17 13.61 8.55
N LEU A 99 -0.94 14.82 8.05
CA LEU A 99 -1.65 16.03 8.45
C LEU A 99 -2.31 16.64 7.22
N GLY A 100 -3.54 17.13 7.39
CA GLY A 100 -4.24 17.84 6.33
C GLY A 100 -5.44 18.61 6.86
N LYS A 101 -5.65 19.83 6.37
CA LYS A 101 -6.89 20.57 6.63
C LYS A 101 -8.06 19.92 5.89
N ASP A 102 -9.18 19.76 6.58
CA ASP A 102 -10.42 19.19 6.04
C ASP A 102 -10.21 17.84 5.31
N LEU A 103 -9.27 17.03 5.80
CA LEU A 103 -8.94 15.71 5.25
C LEU A 103 -10.07 14.71 5.53
N LEU A 104 -10.75 14.88 6.66
CA LEU A 104 -11.80 14.02 7.17
C LEU A 104 -13.18 14.71 7.08
N LYS A 105 -14.24 13.91 7.01
CA LYS A 105 -15.60 14.44 6.94
C LYS A 105 -16.01 14.99 8.30
N VAL A 106 -16.60 16.18 8.32
CA VAL A 106 -17.09 16.83 9.55
C VAL A 106 -18.06 15.94 10.33
N THR A 107 -18.88 15.14 9.65
CA THR A 107 -19.85 14.23 10.27
C THR A 107 -19.25 12.97 10.89
N GLY A 108 -17.93 12.76 10.77
CA GLY A 108 -17.29 11.49 11.09
C GLY A 108 -17.46 10.48 9.96
N GLY A 109 -16.87 9.29 10.13
CA GLY A 109 -16.97 8.26 9.11
C GLY A 109 -15.97 7.12 9.26
N THR A 110 -15.55 6.58 8.13
CA THR A 110 -14.54 5.51 8.05
C THR A 110 -13.54 5.87 6.97
N VAL A 111 -12.26 5.79 7.32
CA VAL A 111 -11.16 5.78 6.36
C VAL A 111 -10.61 4.37 6.24
N TYR A 112 -9.92 4.10 5.14
CA TYR A 112 -9.28 2.82 4.88
C TYR A 112 -7.78 3.07 4.69
N VAL A 113 -6.95 2.38 5.47
CA VAL A 113 -5.51 2.63 5.54
C VAL A 113 -4.74 1.39 5.09
N SER A 114 -3.79 1.55 4.18
CA SER A 114 -2.83 0.52 3.79
C SER A 114 -1.41 0.97 4.02
N VAL A 115 -0.51 0.00 4.08
CA VAL A 115 0.94 0.21 4.12
C VAL A 115 1.56 -0.53 2.94
N GLN A 116 2.60 0.05 2.37
CA GLN A 116 3.45 -0.63 1.41
C GLN A 116 4.91 -0.54 1.87
N SER A 117 5.50 -1.70 2.14
CA SER A 117 6.94 -1.84 2.37
C SER A 117 7.73 -1.83 1.07
N GLU A 118 9.03 -1.53 1.15
CA GLU A 118 9.91 -1.50 -0.02
C GLU A 118 9.94 -2.87 -0.73
N ASN A 119 9.72 -2.85 -2.05
CA ASN A 119 9.72 -4.04 -2.91
C ASN A 119 8.63 -5.08 -2.55
N GLU A 120 7.59 -4.67 -1.86
CA GLU A 120 6.39 -5.47 -1.64
C GLU A 120 5.18 -4.80 -2.30
N LEU A 121 4.17 -5.61 -2.64
CA LEU A 121 2.86 -5.11 -2.99
C LEU A 121 2.22 -4.41 -1.79
N GLU A 122 1.39 -3.42 -2.08
CA GLU A 122 0.58 -2.73 -1.07
C GLU A 122 -0.35 -3.69 -0.34
N SER A 123 -0.50 -3.48 0.97
CA SER A 123 -1.35 -4.32 1.81
C SER A 123 -2.83 -4.23 1.46
N ALA A 124 -3.62 -5.18 1.97
CA ALA A 124 -5.05 -4.94 2.14
C ALA A 124 -5.29 -3.68 2.99
N ARG A 125 -6.43 -3.02 2.79
CA ARG A 125 -6.78 -1.82 3.55
C ARG A 125 -7.48 -2.18 4.86
N THR A 126 -7.03 -1.57 5.95
CA THR A 126 -7.64 -1.65 7.29
C THR A 126 -8.66 -0.53 7.43
N ALA A 127 -9.91 -0.88 7.77
CA ALA A 127 -10.96 0.09 8.01
C ALA A 127 -10.83 0.70 9.42
N VAL A 128 -10.87 2.03 9.51
CA VAL A 128 -10.75 2.76 10.78
C VAL A 128 -11.89 3.77 10.87
N LYS A 129 -12.72 3.62 11.90
CA LYS A 129 -13.78 4.58 12.21
C LYS A 129 -13.20 5.80 12.92
N TYR A 130 -13.74 6.97 12.60
CA TYR A 130 -13.41 8.22 13.27
C TYR A 130 -14.69 9.00 13.55
N GLU A 131 -14.69 9.71 14.67
CA GLU A 131 -15.83 10.48 15.13
C GLU A 131 -16.00 11.79 14.33
N SER A 132 -17.15 12.44 14.52
CA SER A 132 -17.36 13.79 13.99
C SER A 132 -16.32 14.77 14.49
N GLN A 133 -16.14 15.84 13.73
CA GLN A 133 -15.19 16.90 14.04
C GLN A 133 -15.40 17.41 15.46
N VAL A 134 -14.32 17.51 16.22
CA VAL A 134 -14.37 18.15 17.54
C VAL A 134 -14.78 19.61 17.33
N THR A 135 -15.78 20.07 18.08
CA THR A 135 -16.33 21.43 17.97
C THR A 135 -15.52 22.45 18.76
#